data_AF-A0A6V8SNX4-F1
#
_entry.id   AF-A0A6V8SNX4-F1
#
_cell.length_a   1.000
_cell.length_b   1.000
_cell.length_c   1.000
_cell.angle_alpha   90.00
_cell.angle_beta   90.00
_cell.angle_gamma   90.00
#
_symmetry.space_group_name_H-M   'P 1'
#
loop_
_entity.id
_entity.type
_entity.pdbx_description
1 polymer ?
#
loop_
_entity_poly.entity_id
_entity_poly.type
_entity_poly.pdbx_seq_one_letter_code
_entity_poly.pdbx_strand_id
1 'polypeptide(L)'
;MKKLRLFSIGYAVLWLLSGLLNIFILSDFNNGDFVKLTNGHLLILGTGFMALMYAADNVLSISKKRNFNLWLVLYNAFLGVSVLLMLAQKVIENKGFTIEAVNSSIDIAHLGLGVCLLWAVYLVRDVSRQHSLLKTEKIKNK
;
A
#
# COMPACT_ATOMS: atom_id res chain seq x y z
N MET A 1 6.04 3.13 14.47
CA MET A 1 4.84 2.92 15.33
C MET A 1 3.59 3.74 14.95
N LYS A 2 3.36 4.99 15.42
CA LYS A 2 2.05 5.68 15.26
C LYS A 2 1.58 5.82 13.80
N LYS A 3 2.50 6.08 12.86
CA LYS A 3 2.18 6.29 11.44
C LYS A 3 1.65 5.04 10.74
N LEU A 4 2.33 3.89 10.87
CA LEU A 4 1.90 2.63 10.24
C LEU A 4 0.50 2.21 10.70
N ARG A 5 0.23 2.32 12.01
CA ARG A 5 -1.10 2.05 12.57
C ARG A 5 -2.14 3.00 11.99
N LEU A 6 -1.83 4.30 11.91
CA LEU A 6 -2.73 5.29 11.34
C LEU A 6 -3.02 5.03 9.87
N PHE A 7 -2.01 4.67 9.07
CA PHE A 7 -2.20 4.31 7.67
C PHE A 7 -3.04 3.04 7.52
N SER A 8 -2.75 1.99 8.28
CA SER A 8 -3.55 0.75 8.23
C SER A 8 -5.03 1.00 8.53
N ILE A 9 -5.33 1.75 9.61
CA ILE A 9 -6.70 2.11 9.97
C ILE A 9 -7.32 3.06 8.92
N GLY A 10 -6.55 4.04 8.46
CA GLY A 10 -7.00 5.00 7.44
C GLY A 10 -7.40 4.30 6.15
N TYR A 11 -6.59 3.37 5.67
CA TYR A 11 -6.92 2.55 4.50
C TYR A 11 -8.08 1.60 4.76
N ALA A 12 -8.25 1.08 5.98
CA ALA A 12 -9.41 0.27 6.33
C ALA A 12 -10.71 1.08 6.22
N VAL A 13 -10.69 2.34 6.69
CA VAL A 13 -11.82 3.26 6.55
C VAL A 13 -12.08 3.57 5.08
N LEU A 14 -11.04 3.90 4.30
CA LEU A 14 -11.18 4.15 2.86
C LEU A 14 -11.71 2.93 2.10
N TRP A 15 -11.27 1.73 2.46
CA TRP A 15 -11.76 0.46 1.93
C TRP A 15 -13.25 0.27 2.23
N LEU A 16 -13.67 0.45 3.48
CA LEU A 16 -15.09 0.36 3.86
C LEU A 16 -15.94 1.40 3.14
N LEU A 17 -15.50 2.65 3.08
CA LEU A 17 -16.19 3.72 2.36
C LEU A 17 -16.30 3.41 0.87
N SER A 18 -15.24 2.91 0.25
CA SER A 18 -15.26 2.48 -1.15
C SER A 18 -16.31 1.39 -1.40
N GLY A 19 -16.37 0.38 -0.52
CA GLY A 19 -17.40 -0.66 -0.57
C GLY A 19 -18.83 -0.12 -0.41
N LEU A 20 -19.04 0.85 0.48
CA LEU A 20 -20.35 1.49 0.66
C LEU A 20 -20.76 2.32 -0.56
N LEU A 21 -19.84 3.10 -1.14
CA LEU A 21 -20.09 3.89 -2.35
C LEU A 21 -20.54 3.01 -3.53
N ASN A 22 -20.00 1.79 -3.64
CA ASN A 22 -20.44 0.82 -4.64
C ASN A 22 -21.91 0.40 -4.48
N ILE A 23 -22.37 0.26 -3.24
CA ILE A 23 -23.73 -0.20 -2.94
C ILE A 23 -24.74 0.93 -3.15
N PHE A 24 -24.39 2.16 -2.75
CA PHE A 24 -25.36 3.25 -2.63
C PHE A 24 -25.34 4.28 -3.76
N ILE A 25 -24.20 4.49 -4.44
CA ILE A 25 -24.02 5.63 -5.35
C ILE A 25 -23.73 5.20 -6.78
N LEU A 26 -23.00 4.10 -6.94
CA LEU A 26 -22.50 3.65 -8.25
C LEU A 26 -23.24 2.42 -8.79
N SER A 27 -24.42 2.08 -8.23
CA SER A 27 -25.22 0.93 -8.69
C SER A 27 -25.63 1.02 -10.17
N ASP A 28 -25.71 2.24 -10.71
CA ASP A 28 -26.05 2.51 -12.11
C ASP A 28 -24.82 2.46 -13.05
N PHE A 29 -23.60 2.38 -12.51
CA PHE A 29 -22.40 2.14 -13.31
C PHE A 29 -22.40 0.65 -13.69
N ASN A 30 -22.87 0.40 -14.91
CA ASN A 30 -23.07 -0.93 -15.46
C ASN A 30 -21.80 -1.79 -15.29
N ASN A 31 -21.96 -2.91 -14.56
CA ASN A 31 -20.93 -3.84 -14.10
C ASN A 31 -20.06 -3.32 -12.94
N GLY A 32 -20.26 -3.87 -11.74
CA GLY A 32 -19.56 -3.54 -10.47
C GLY A 32 -18.03 -3.76 -10.43
N ASP A 33 -17.35 -3.65 -11.57
CA ASP A 33 -15.89 -3.69 -11.72
C ASP A 33 -15.21 -2.38 -11.29
N PHE A 34 -15.96 -1.27 -11.28
CA PHE A 34 -15.49 0.08 -10.93
C PHE A 34 -14.81 0.11 -9.55
N VAL A 35 -15.46 -0.51 -8.57
CA VAL A 35 -14.97 -0.55 -7.19
C VAL A 35 -14.17 -1.81 -6.91
N LYS A 36 -14.48 -2.96 -7.52
CA LYS A 36 -13.73 -4.21 -7.26
C LYS A 36 -12.23 -4.05 -7.43
N LEU A 37 -11.79 -3.35 -8.47
CA LEU A 37 -10.37 -3.19 -8.78
C LEU A 37 -9.64 -2.31 -7.76
N THR A 38 -10.22 -1.18 -7.37
CA THR A 38 -9.61 -0.22 -6.42
C THR A 38 -9.77 -0.67 -4.97
N ASN A 39 -10.89 -1.33 -4.65
CA ASN A 39 -11.19 -1.87 -3.33
C ASN A 39 -10.20 -2.97 -2.93
N GLY A 40 -9.79 -3.82 -3.88
CA GLY A 40 -8.73 -4.81 -3.65
C GLY A 40 -7.38 -4.19 -3.26
N HIS A 41 -6.99 -3.09 -3.92
CA HIS A 41 -5.74 -2.38 -3.62
C HIS A 41 -5.79 -1.70 -2.24
N LEU A 42 -6.90 -1.05 -1.90
CA LEU A 42 -7.08 -0.43 -0.57
C LEU A 42 -7.10 -1.47 0.56
N LEU A 43 -7.71 -2.65 0.33
CA LEU A 43 -7.73 -3.73 1.31
C LEU A 43 -6.36 -4.37 1.47
N ILE A 44 -5.79 -4.91 0.40
CA ILE A 44 -4.60 -5.75 0.48
C ILE A 44 -3.35 -4.89 0.70
N LEU A 45 -3.13 -3.88 -0.15
CA LEU A 45 -1.92 -3.05 -0.12
C LEU A 45 -2.05 -1.89 0.88
N GLY A 46 -3.24 -1.28 0.99
CA GLY A 46 -3.49 -0.24 1.98
C GLY A 46 -3.56 -0.81 3.39
N THR A 47 -4.54 -1.67 3.66
CA THR A 47 -4.85 -2.13 5.02
C THR A 47 -3.97 -3.28 5.47
N GLY A 48 -3.99 -4.38 4.72
CA GLY A 48 -3.35 -5.64 5.07
C GLY A 48 -1.83 -5.53 5.12
N PHE A 49 -1.21 -4.98 4.09
CA PHE A 49 0.22 -4.80 4.03
C PHE A 49 0.73 -3.78 5.07
N MET A 50 0.02 -2.67 5.31
CA MET A 50 0.40 -1.75 6.39
C MET A 50 0.24 -2.36 7.78
N ALA A 51 -0.80 -3.18 8.00
CA ALA A 51 -0.96 -3.95 9.23
C ALA A 51 0.18 -4.95 9.43
N LEU A 52 0.59 -5.65 8.37
CA LEU A 52 1.73 -6.56 8.39
C LEU A 52 3.03 -5.82 8.72
N MET A 53 3.28 -4.68 8.07
CA MET A 53 4.45 -3.84 8.36
C MET A 53 4.41 -3.27 9.77
N TYR A 54 3.23 -2.95 10.31
CA TYR A 54 3.06 -2.55 11.70
C TYR A 54 3.40 -3.69 12.67
N ALA A 55 2.93 -4.90 12.41
CA ALA A 55 3.29 -6.08 13.21
C ALA A 55 4.79 -6.36 13.16
N ALA A 56 5.40 -6.27 11.96
CA ALA A 56 6.84 -6.43 11.79
C ALA A 56 7.64 -5.34 12.53
N ASP A 57 7.19 -4.08 12.50
CA ASP A 57 7.80 -2.97 13.25
C ASP A 57 7.78 -3.20 14.77
N ASN A 58 6.73 -3.82 15.32
CA ASN A 58 6.66 -4.12 16.75
C ASN A 58 7.73 -5.12 17.22
N VAL A 59 8.14 -6.05 16.34
CA VAL A 59 9.14 -7.07 16.67
C VAL A 59 10.54 -6.59 16.32
N LEU A 60 10.70 -5.97 15.16
CA LEU A 60 11.99 -5.68 14.55
C LEU A 60 12.41 -4.21 14.68
N SER A 61 11.53 -3.30 15.09
CA SER A 61 11.78 -1.84 15.13
C SER A 61 12.24 -1.26 13.78
N ILE A 62 11.66 -1.76 12.67
CA ILE A 62 12.02 -1.36 11.29
C ILE A 62 11.91 0.16 11.11
N SER A 63 10.97 0.81 11.79
CA SER A 63 10.74 2.25 11.73
C SER A 63 11.89 3.11 12.26
N LYS A 64 12.85 2.52 12.97
CA LYS A 64 14.08 3.21 13.41
C LYS A 64 15.12 3.33 12.30
N LYS A 65 14.97 2.63 11.17
CA LYS A 65 15.89 2.76 10.02
C LYS A 65 15.74 4.14 9.38
N ARG A 66 16.86 4.78 9.05
CA ARG A 66 16.92 6.12 8.44
C ARG A 66 15.99 6.27 7.23
N ASN A 67 15.96 5.26 6.37
CA ASN A 67 15.25 5.32 5.10
C ASN A 67 13.77 4.91 5.21
N PHE A 68 13.30 4.48 6.40
CA PHE A 68 11.95 3.99 6.57
C PHE A 68 10.87 5.06 6.31
N ASN A 69 11.07 6.29 6.78
CA ASN A 69 10.10 7.36 6.55
C ASN A 69 9.98 7.70 5.06
N LEU A 70 11.10 7.72 4.33
CA LEU A 70 11.10 7.96 2.89
C LEU A 70 10.35 6.85 2.14
N TRP A 71 10.66 5.59 2.46
CA TRP A 71 9.95 4.43 1.94
C TRP A 71 8.44 4.53 2.20
N LEU A 72 8.04 4.88 3.43
CA LEU A 72 6.64 4.97 3.81
C LEU A 72 5.91 6.05 3.01
N VAL A 73 6.52 7.23 2.83
CA VAL A 73 5.90 8.32 2.04
C VAL A 73 5.76 7.91 0.58
N LEU A 74 6.83 7.38 -0.04
CA LEU A 74 6.79 6.98 -1.44
C LEU A 74 5.79 5.85 -1.69
N TYR A 75 5.75 4.85 -0.81
CA TYR A 75 4.77 3.76 -0.92
C TYR A 75 3.33 4.30 -0.93
N ASN A 76 2.99 5.16 0.04
CA ASN A 76 1.62 5.70 0.14
C ASN A 76 1.31 6.66 -1.02
N ALA A 77 2.30 7.40 -1.51
CA ALA A 77 2.15 8.25 -2.69
C ALA A 77 1.86 7.42 -3.95
N PHE A 78 2.64 6.38 -4.24
CA PHE A 78 2.39 5.51 -5.39
C PHE A 78 1.06 4.77 -5.28
N LEU A 79 0.73 4.22 -4.10
CA LEU A 79 -0.56 3.57 -3.88
C LEU A 79 -1.73 4.54 -4.10
N GLY A 80 -1.63 5.76 -3.55
CA GLY A 80 -2.63 6.80 -3.71
C GLY A 80 -2.81 7.21 -5.17
N VAL A 81 -1.71 7.44 -5.88
CA VAL A 81 -1.73 7.77 -7.32
C VAL A 81 -2.34 6.64 -8.14
N SER A 82 -1.94 5.38 -7.91
CA SER A 82 -2.54 4.22 -8.59
C SER A 82 -4.05 4.18 -8.39
N VAL A 83 -4.53 4.30 -7.15
CA VAL A 83 -5.97 4.28 -6.85
C VAL A 83 -6.69 5.44 -7.54
N LEU A 84 -6.16 6.66 -7.47
CA LEU A 84 -6.78 7.84 -8.09
C LEU A 84 -6.85 7.71 -9.61
N LEU A 85 -5.78 7.25 -10.26
CA LEU A 85 -5.75 7.07 -11.71
C LEU A 85 -6.67 5.95 -12.16
N MET A 86 -6.74 4.83 -11.43
CA MET A 86 -7.68 3.75 -11.72
C MET A 86 -9.14 4.22 -11.58
N LEU A 87 -9.45 5.03 -10.56
CA LEU A 87 -10.76 5.65 -10.42
C LEU A 87 -11.06 6.59 -11.60
N ALA A 88 -10.11 7.46 -11.95
CA ALA A 88 -10.27 8.39 -13.06
C ALA A 88 -10.48 7.65 -14.39
N GLN A 89 -9.68 6.63 -14.67
CA GLN A 89 -9.80 5.78 -15.86
C GLN A 89 -11.19 5.16 -15.94
N LYS A 90 -11.72 4.65 -14.82
CA LYS A 90 -13.07 4.08 -14.81
C LYS A 90 -14.16 5.12 -15.03
N VAL A 91 -14.03 6.35 -14.51
CA VAL A 91 -14.95 7.45 -14.84
C VAL A 91 -14.94 7.77 -16.33
N ILE A 92 -13.74 7.78 -16.95
CA ILE A 92 -13.54 8.08 -18.37
C ILE A 92 -14.14 6.96 -19.24
N GLU A 93 -13.87 5.71 -18.92
CA GLU A 93 -14.42 4.52 -19.61
C GLU A 93 -15.95 4.51 -19.56
N ASN A 94 -16.55 4.89 -18.42
CA ASN A 94 -18.00 4.95 -18.30
C ASN A 94 -18.64 6.02 -19.21
N LYS A 95 -17.86 7.04 -19.61
CA LYS A 95 -18.30 8.04 -20.59
C LYS A 95 -18.07 7.59 -22.05
N GLY A 96 -17.56 6.37 -22.26
CA GLY A 96 -17.27 5.82 -23.59
C GLY A 96 -15.93 6.26 -24.18
N PHE A 97 -15.05 6.85 -23.36
CA PHE A 97 -13.73 7.30 -23.79
C PHE A 97 -12.63 6.40 -23.23
N THR A 98 -11.49 6.39 -23.92
CA THR A 98 -10.26 5.77 -23.42
C THR A 98 -9.11 6.75 -23.64
N ILE A 99 -8.35 7.03 -22.59
CA ILE A 99 -7.18 7.92 -22.67
C ILE A 99 -5.93 7.08 -22.36
N GLU A 100 -5.14 6.79 -23.40
CA GLU A 100 -3.95 5.95 -23.29
C GLU A 100 -2.94 6.48 -22.26
N ALA A 101 -2.77 7.81 -22.19
CA ALA A 101 -1.89 8.45 -21.21
C ALA A 101 -2.28 8.14 -19.74
N VAL A 102 -3.57 7.94 -19.45
CA VAL A 102 -4.03 7.56 -18.10
C VAL A 102 -3.61 6.12 -17.80
N ASN A 103 -3.79 5.20 -18.75
CA ASN A 103 -3.35 3.81 -18.61
C ASN A 103 -1.83 3.70 -18.41
N SER A 104 -1.03 4.38 -19.23
CA SER A 104 0.42 4.41 -19.05
C SER A 104 0.83 4.99 -17.70
N SER A 105 0.10 5.99 -17.19
CA SER A 105 0.36 6.57 -15.86
C SER A 105 0.02 5.59 -14.73
N ILE A 106 -1.04 4.78 -14.88
CA ILE A 106 -1.38 3.70 -13.95
C ILE A 106 -0.21 2.71 -13.88
N ASP A 107 0.33 2.29 -15.02
CA ASP A 107 1.44 1.33 -15.07
C ASP A 107 2.72 1.87 -14.41
N ILE A 108 3.04 3.14 -14.64
CA ILE A 108 4.19 3.80 -13.99
C ILE A 108 4.00 3.85 -12.47
N ALA A 109 2.80 4.17 -11.99
CA ALA A 109 2.49 4.17 -10.56
C ALA A 109 2.62 2.76 -9.96
N HIS A 110 2.18 1.72 -10.68
CA HIS A 110 2.35 0.33 -10.28
C HIS A 110 3.83 -0.09 -10.24
N LEU A 111 4.65 0.32 -11.21
CA LEU A 111 6.09 0.06 -11.18
C LEU A 111 6.74 0.71 -9.95
N GLY A 112 6.39 1.95 -9.64
CA GLY A 112 6.85 2.64 -8.44
C GLY A 112 6.44 1.92 -7.14
N LEU A 113 5.20 1.40 -7.10
CA LEU A 113 4.71 0.60 -5.99
C LEU A 113 5.47 -0.74 -5.86
N GLY A 114 5.77 -1.39 -6.98
CA GLY A 114 6.60 -2.60 -7.04
C GLY A 114 8.00 -2.38 -6.49
N VAL A 115 8.66 -1.27 -6.86
CA VAL A 115 9.96 -0.87 -6.29
C VAL A 115 9.85 -0.67 -4.77
N CYS A 116 8.78 -0.03 -4.29
CA CYS A 116 8.56 0.14 -2.86
C CYS A 116 8.33 -1.20 -2.13
N LEU A 117 7.66 -2.16 -2.74
CA LEU A 117 7.49 -3.51 -2.16
C LEU A 117 8.83 -4.24 -2.02
N LEU A 118 9.67 -4.20 -3.05
CA LEU A 118 11.02 -4.78 -2.98
C LEU A 118 11.87 -4.08 -1.91
N TRP A 119 11.75 -2.75 -1.81
CA TRP A 119 12.42 -2.00 -0.76
C TRP A 119 11.94 -2.38 0.65
N ALA A 120 10.64 -2.67 0.82
CA ALA A 120 10.10 -3.16 2.09
C ALA A 120 10.75 -4.50 2.50
N VAL A 121 10.87 -5.42 1.54
CA VAL A 121 11.56 -6.72 1.75
C VAL A 121 13.02 -6.48 2.16
N TYR A 122 13.72 -5.56 1.49
CA TYR A 122 15.09 -5.20 1.86
C TYR A 122 15.17 -4.64 3.29
N LEU A 123 14.28 -3.73 3.68
CA LEU A 123 14.24 -3.16 5.04
C LEU A 123 14.04 -4.24 6.10
N VAL A 124 13.09 -5.16 5.88
CA VAL A 124 12.82 -6.29 6.80
C VAL A 124 14.04 -7.20 6.91
N ARG A 125 14.66 -7.55 5.77
CA ARG A 125 15.84 -8.44 5.72
C ARG A 125 17.04 -7.82 6.43
N ASP A 126 17.33 -6.55 6.18
CA ASP A 126 18.47 -5.84 6.78
C ASP A 126 18.33 -5.79 8.31
N VAL A 127 17.15 -5.42 8.81
CA VAL A 127 16.89 -5.38 10.26
C VAL A 127 16.94 -6.78 10.88
N SER A 128 16.36 -7.79 10.23
CA SER A 128 16.38 -9.18 10.72
C SER A 128 17.81 -9.72 10.85
N ARG A 129 18.68 -9.43 9.87
CA ARG A 129 20.10 -9.82 9.92
C ARG A 129 20.80 -9.16 11.12
N GLN A 130 20.60 -7.87 11.35
CA GLN A 130 21.19 -7.19 12.50
C GLN A 130 20.71 -7.79 13.82
N HIS A 131 19.42 -8.10 13.93
CA HIS A 131 18.85 -8.71 15.12
C HIS A 131 19.44 -10.11 15.40
N SER A 132 19.69 -10.91 14.36
CA SER A 132 20.34 -12.23 14.52
C SER A 132 21.78 -12.14 15.02
N LEU A 133 22.57 -11.19 14.51
CA LEU A 133 23.98 -11.02 14.89
C LEU A 133 24.13 -10.63 16.38
N LEU A 134 23.30 -9.70 16.83
CA LEU A 134 23.27 -9.27 18.24
C LEU A 134 22.90 -10.41 19.20
N LYS A 135 22.04 -11.34 18.76
CA LYS A 135 21.68 -12.51 19.56
C LYS A 135 22.86 -13.48 19.69
N THR A 136 23.59 -13.72 18.61
CA THR A 136 24.76 -14.61 18.60
C THR A 136 25.90 -14.05 19.47
N GLU A 137 26.17 -12.75 19.41
CA GLU A 137 27.19 -12.12 20.29
C GLU A 137 26.84 -12.24 21.78
N LYS A 138 25.57 -12.05 22.15
CA LYS A 138 25.12 -12.21 23.54
C LYS A 138 25.28 -13.65 24.07
N ILE A 139 25.16 -14.65 23.19
CA ILE A 139 25.37 -16.06 23.57
C ILE A 139 26.86 -16.34 23.74
N LYS A 140 27.72 -15.78 22.88
CA LYS A 140 29.18 -16.00 22.95
C LYS A 140 29.83 -15.34 24.18
N ASN A 141 29.23 -14.27 24.72
CA ASN A 141 29.74 -13.52 25.86
C ASN A 141 29.12 -13.93 27.22
N LYS A 142 28.36 -15.03 27.26
CA LYS A 142 27.86 -15.67 28.48
C LYS A 142 28.60 -16.97 28.74
#